data_AF-A0A031ID88-F1
#
_entry.id   AF-A0A031ID88-F1
#
_cell.length_a   1.000
_cell.length_b   1.000
_cell.length_c   1.000
_cell.angle_alpha   90.00
_cell.angle_beta   90.00
_cell.angle_gamma   90.00
#
_symmetry.space_group_name_H-M   'P 1'
#
loop_
_entity.id
_entity.type
_entity.pdbx_description
1 polymer ?
#
loop_
_entity_poly.entity_id
_entity_poly.type
_entity_poly.pdbx_seq_one_letter_code
_entity_poly.pdbx_strand_id
1 'polypeptide(L)'
;MTKSKFSSDEKLRIIKMCEDGIDSIKSIASLFELSVSTLNRWRTKYRTGGSMALRNRTEWTRYPEELKMKAIRAVLDQKESLISATARFDISDKSLLAKWIEKYTSHSTQGKPLKEQSTMTKGRTTTFEERVQAVMDCIQNRKDYQSIMKTHRVSYQQIYSWVRKFEKDGIDALMDRRGRQKPVEELTDTDRLALDLKRLEKENERLRMENDFYMAHTVPKRRF
;
A
#
# COMPACT_ATOMS: atom_id res chain seq x y z
N MET A 1 16.94 3.02 16.00
CA MET A 1 16.73 3.71 17.28
C MET A 1 18.05 3.72 18.01
N THR A 2 18.54 4.90 18.44
CA THR A 2 19.74 5.00 19.29
C THR A 2 19.43 4.38 20.65
N LYS A 3 20.30 3.49 21.14
CA LYS A 3 20.18 2.93 22.49
C LYS A 3 20.21 4.08 23.50
N SER A 4 19.29 4.09 24.46
CA SER A 4 19.28 5.11 25.50
C SER A 4 20.59 5.01 26.31
N LYS A 5 21.28 6.13 26.50
CA LYS A 5 22.51 6.22 27.31
C LYS A 5 22.29 5.83 28.77
N PHE A 6 21.03 5.88 29.25
CA PHE A 6 20.64 5.63 30.63
C PHE A 6 19.87 4.31 30.78
N SER A 7 20.29 3.49 31.73
CA SER A 7 19.58 2.28 32.17
C SER A 7 18.24 2.64 32.83
N SER A 8 17.33 1.67 32.89
CA SER A 8 16.03 1.82 33.56
C SER A 8 16.19 2.22 35.04
N ASP A 9 17.20 1.67 35.71
CA ASP A 9 17.47 1.94 37.13
C ASP A 9 18.08 3.33 37.36
N GLU A 10 18.90 3.80 36.41
CA GLU A 10 19.44 5.17 36.45
C GLU A 10 18.32 6.20 36.30
N LYS A 11 17.37 5.97 35.39
CA LYS A 11 16.19 6.83 35.25
C LYS A 11 15.37 6.89 36.52
N LEU A 12 15.19 5.75 37.20
CA LEU A 12 14.47 5.69 38.47
C LEU A 12 15.16 6.49 39.57
N ARG A 13 16.49 6.39 39.68
CA ARG A 13 17.28 7.19 40.64
C ARG A 13 17.12 8.69 40.39
N ILE A 14 17.26 9.13 39.14
CA ILE A 14 17.11 10.54 38.76
C ILE A 14 15.69 11.05 39.07
N ILE A 15 14.66 10.24 38.82
CA ILE A 15 13.27 10.62 39.13
C ILE A 15 13.03 10.71 40.64
N LYS A 16 13.57 9.78 41.44
CA LYS A 16 13.45 9.85 42.91
C LYS A 16 14.09 11.13 43.45
N MET A 17 15.31 11.46 43.00
CA MET A 17 15.96 12.73 43.37
C MET A 17 15.12 13.97 43.04
N CYS A 18 14.32 13.92 41.96
CA CYS A 18 13.39 15.00 41.60
C CYS A 18 12.12 15.05 42.45
N GLU A 19 11.62 13.92 42.95
CA GLU A 19 10.43 13.86 43.80
C GLU A 19 10.78 14.14 45.28
N ASP A 20 12.00 13.80 45.71
CA ASP A 20 12.53 14.07 47.06
C ASP A 20 12.82 15.57 47.29
N GLY A 21 12.68 16.41 46.26
CA GLY A 21 12.80 17.87 46.36
C GLY A 21 14.21 18.38 46.66
N ILE A 22 15.23 17.53 46.51
CA ILE A 22 16.62 17.82 46.87
C ILE A 22 17.20 18.95 46.01
N ASP A 23 16.79 19.04 44.74
CA ASP A 23 17.26 20.02 43.78
C ASP A 23 16.17 20.45 42.78
N SER A 24 16.36 21.61 42.16
CA SER A 24 15.46 22.03 41.07
C SER A 24 15.59 21.11 39.85
N ILE A 25 14.49 20.87 39.14
CA ILE A 25 14.46 20.02 37.92
C ILE A 25 15.51 20.47 36.90
N LYS A 26 15.77 21.78 36.82
CA LYS A 26 16.80 22.36 35.93
C LYS A 26 18.21 22.00 36.39
N SER A 27 18.48 22.06 37.70
CA SER A 27 19.76 21.67 38.30
C SER A 27 20.07 20.19 38.04
N ILE A 28 19.10 19.31 38.32
CA ILE A 28 19.22 17.86 38.09
C ILE A 28 19.39 17.56 36.59
N ALA A 29 18.63 18.23 35.72
CA ALA A 29 18.79 18.05 34.27
C ALA A 29 20.19 18.44 33.81
N SER A 30 20.75 19.54 34.31
CA SER A 30 22.12 19.98 34.00
C SER A 30 23.17 19.01 34.55
N LEU A 31 22.99 18.49 35.76
CA LEU A 31 23.90 17.54 36.41
C LEU A 31 24.07 16.25 35.61
N PHE A 32 22.99 15.77 34.97
CA PHE A 32 22.99 14.54 34.17
C PHE A 32 23.10 14.79 32.66
N GLU A 33 23.41 16.02 32.22
CA GLU A 33 23.48 16.41 30.80
C GLU A 33 22.18 16.07 30.01
N LEU A 34 21.03 16.18 30.69
CA LEU A 34 19.71 15.89 30.14
C LEU A 34 18.98 17.18 29.80
N SER A 35 18.15 17.14 28.76
CA SER A 35 17.16 18.21 28.57
C SER A 35 16.05 18.11 29.60
N VAL A 36 15.61 19.26 30.12
CA VAL A 36 14.47 19.36 31.07
C VAL A 36 13.23 18.65 30.52
N SER A 37 13.00 18.74 29.21
CA SER A 37 11.92 18.04 28.50
C SER A 37 12.02 16.51 28.59
N THR A 38 13.23 15.95 28.53
CA THR A 38 13.46 14.50 28.66
C THR A 38 13.16 14.03 30.08
N LEU A 39 13.61 14.78 31.08
CA LEU A 39 13.38 14.49 32.49
C LEU A 39 11.88 14.55 32.84
N ASN A 40 11.18 15.59 32.38
CA ASN A 40 9.73 15.70 32.55
C ASN A 40 8.98 14.55 31.86
N ARG A 41 9.41 14.15 30.66
CA ARG A 41 8.84 12.99 29.95
C ARG A 41 9.00 11.70 30.76
N TRP A 42 10.15 11.49 31.40
CA TRP A 42 10.38 10.33 32.27
C TRP A 42 9.48 10.38 33.52
N ARG A 43 9.35 11.53 34.17
CA ARG A 43 8.43 11.71 35.32
C ARG A 43 6.98 11.42 34.96
N THR A 44 6.50 11.93 33.82
CA THR A 44 5.14 11.63 33.35
C THR A 44 4.95 10.14 33.10
N LYS A 45 5.90 9.47 32.42
CA LYS A 45 5.84 8.03 32.18
C LYS A 45 5.83 7.24 33.49
N TYR A 46 6.66 7.63 34.46
CA TYR A 46 6.71 7.01 35.78
C TYR A 46 5.40 7.16 36.56
N ARG A 47 4.79 8.35 36.54
CA ARG A 47 3.50 8.59 37.21
C ARG A 47 2.35 7.77 36.62
N THR A 48 2.38 7.49 35.32
CA THR A 48 1.29 6.76 34.63
C THR A 48 1.48 5.25 34.55
N GLY A 49 2.73 4.77 34.51
CA GLY A 49 3.04 3.34 34.27
C GLY A 49 4.15 2.79 35.16
N GLY A 50 4.51 3.50 36.23
CA GLY A 50 5.49 3.07 37.21
C GLY A 50 6.89 2.83 36.65
N SER A 51 7.65 1.98 37.34
CA SER A 51 9.01 1.60 36.94
C SER A 51 9.07 0.84 35.61
N MET A 52 8.01 0.10 35.27
CA MET A 52 7.91 -0.65 34.02
C MET A 52 7.93 0.26 32.79
N ALA A 53 7.27 1.43 32.86
CA ALA A 53 7.20 2.38 31.75
C ALA A 53 8.54 3.08 31.43
N LEU A 54 9.55 2.97 32.30
CA LEU A 54 10.89 3.52 32.09
C LEU A 54 11.85 2.54 31.42
N ARG A 55 11.43 1.28 31.25
CA ARG A 55 12.26 0.23 30.66
C ARG A 55 12.72 0.60 29.26
N ASN A 56 14.00 0.38 29.00
CA ASN A 56 14.54 0.46 27.65
C ASN A 56 13.99 -0.69 26.82
N ARG A 57 13.19 -0.40 25.79
CA ARG A 57 12.83 -1.41 24.79
C ARG A 57 14.02 -1.66 23.88
N THR A 58 14.59 -2.85 23.98
CA THR A 58 15.72 -3.32 23.18
C THR A 58 15.29 -3.89 21.83
N GLU A 59 14.03 -4.30 21.69
CA GLU A 59 13.51 -4.99 20.51
C GLU A 59 12.35 -4.26 19.83
N TRP A 60 12.24 -4.50 18.51
CA TRP A 60 11.11 -4.03 17.72
C TRP A 60 9.85 -4.79 18.10
N THR A 61 8.89 -4.08 18.69
CA THR A 61 7.69 -4.71 19.20
C THR A 61 6.61 -4.78 18.13
N ARG A 62 6.19 -6.00 17.80
CA ARG A 62 5.05 -6.23 16.91
C ARG A 62 3.75 -6.14 17.71
N TYR A 63 2.91 -5.17 17.36
CA TYR A 63 1.59 -5.02 17.98
C TYR A 63 0.52 -5.78 17.19
N PRO A 64 -0.20 -6.73 17.81
CA PRO A 64 -1.36 -7.37 17.21
C PRO A 64 -2.45 -6.36 16.86
N GLU A 65 -3.21 -6.63 15.79
CA GLU A 65 -4.22 -5.69 15.30
C GLU A 65 -5.35 -5.46 16.32
N GLU A 66 -5.74 -6.52 17.05
CA GLU A 66 -6.73 -6.42 18.11
C GLU A 66 -6.31 -5.46 19.23
N LEU A 67 -5.03 -5.47 19.60
CA LEU A 67 -4.48 -4.58 20.63
C LEU A 67 -4.51 -3.13 20.13
N LYS A 68 -4.11 -2.88 18.86
CA LYS A 68 -4.20 -1.55 18.26
C LYS A 68 -5.63 -1.01 18.28
N MET A 69 -6.59 -1.83 17.86
CA MET A 69 -8.00 -1.44 17.82
C MET A 69 -8.56 -1.15 19.22
N LYS A 70 -8.22 -1.96 20.23
CA LYS A 70 -8.58 -1.68 21.63
C LYS A 70 -8.00 -0.37 22.13
N ALA A 71 -6.74 -0.08 21.81
CA ALA A 71 -6.07 1.16 22.21
C ALA A 71 -6.66 2.41 21.52
N ILE A 72 -7.03 2.31 20.24
CA ILE A 72 -7.69 3.39 19.50
C ILE A 72 -9.07 3.69 20.10
N ARG A 73 -9.88 2.64 20.34
CA ARG A 73 -11.23 2.78 20.94
C ARG A 73 -11.18 3.34 22.36
N ALA A 74 -10.19 2.96 23.16
CA ALA A 74 -10.00 3.54 24.49
C ALA A 74 -9.85 5.07 24.47
N VAL A 75 -9.11 5.60 23.50
CA VAL A 75 -8.91 7.06 23.39
C VAL A 75 -10.14 7.75 22.80
N LEU A 76 -10.80 7.14 21.81
CA LEU A 76 -11.95 7.72 21.13
C LEU A 76 -13.26 7.62 21.95
N ASP A 77 -13.53 6.45 22.54
CA ASP A 77 -14.80 6.14 23.21
C ASP A 77 -14.73 6.42 24.71
N GLN A 78 -13.64 6.04 25.37
CA GLN A 78 -13.48 6.16 26.83
C GLN A 78 -12.86 7.50 27.26
N LYS A 79 -12.58 8.41 26.30
CA LYS A 79 -11.90 9.71 26.52
C LYS A 79 -10.60 9.59 27.31
N GLU A 80 -9.90 8.45 27.23
CA GLU A 80 -8.60 8.29 27.87
C GLU A 80 -7.56 9.18 27.18
N SER A 81 -6.67 9.79 27.97
CA SER A 81 -5.54 10.51 27.38
C SER A 81 -4.63 9.53 26.64
N LEU A 82 -3.99 10.00 25.56
CA LEU A 82 -3.00 9.21 24.81
C LEU A 82 -1.93 8.61 25.73
N ILE A 83 -1.52 9.35 26.75
CA ILE A 83 -0.50 8.91 27.71
C ILE A 83 -1.01 7.73 28.55
N SER A 84 -2.22 7.85 29.11
CA SER A 84 -2.85 6.78 29.89
C SER A 84 -3.04 5.53 29.05
N ALA A 85 -3.58 5.67 27.84
CA ALA A 85 -3.78 4.56 26.91
C ALA A 85 -2.45 3.90 26.53
N THR A 86 -1.39 4.68 26.26
CA THR A 86 -0.07 4.09 25.98
C THR A 86 0.53 3.34 27.15
N ALA A 87 0.31 3.80 28.39
CA ALA A 87 0.75 3.07 29.57
C ALA A 87 -0.06 1.77 29.77
N ARG A 88 -1.38 1.84 29.60
CA ARG A 88 -2.28 0.68 29.78
C ARG A 88 -2.03 -0.43 28.77
N PHE A 89 -1.84 -0.09 27.50
CA PHE A 89 -1.64 -1.06 26.42
C PHE A 89 -0.16 -1.34 26.11
N ASP A 90 0.76 -0.87 26.96
CA ASP A 90 2.21 -0.99 26.79
C ASP A 90 2.69 -0.59 25.38
N ILE A 91 2.20 0.57 24.91
CA ILE A 91 2.57 1.15 23.61
C ILE A 91 3.79 2.05 23.82
N SER A 92 4.83 1.82 23.02
CA SER A 92 6.15 2.46 23.16
C SER A 92 6.10 3.99 23.20
N ASP A 93 5.24 4.59 22.39
CA ASP A 93 5.19 6.04 22.16
C ASP A 93 3.75 6.51 21.92
N LYS A 94 3.39 7.62 22.58
CA LYS A 94 2.13 8.34 22.32
C LYS A 94 1.99 8.76 20.87
N SER A 95 3.11 9.08 20.21
CA SER A 95 3.15 9.48 18.81
C SER A 95 2.77 8.32 17.89
N LEU A 96 3.05 7.08 18.29
CA LEU A 96 2.65 5.88 17.56
C LEU A 96 1.13 5.67 17.66
N LEU A 97 0.57 5.79 18.86
CA LEU A 97 -0.88 5.69 19.07
C LEU A 97 -1.62 6.84 18.35
N ALA A 98 -1.08 8.06 18.38
CA ALA A 98 -1.64 9.20 17.63
C ALA A 98 -1.68 8.91 16.12
N LYS A 99 -0.61 8.35 15.54
CA LYS A 99 -0.58 7.93 14.13
C LYS A 99 -1.58 6.81 13.83
N TRP A 100 -1.79 5.89 14.76
CA TRP A 100 -2.81 4.85 14.60
C TRP A 100 -4.22 5.41 14.60
N ILE A 101 -4.51 6.36 15.50
CA ILE A 101 -5.79 7.06 15.54
C ILE A 101 -5.97 7.88 14.27
N GLU A 102 -4.96 8.65 13.87
CA GLU A 102 -4.98 9.45 12.64
C GLU A 102 -5.30 8.57 11.44
N LYS A 103 -4.59 7.44 11.28
CA LYS A 103 -4.85 6.47 10.20
C LYS A 103 -6.23 5.83 10.27
N TYR A 104 -6.77 5.65 11.47
CA TYR A 104 -8.12 5.13 11.68
C TYR A 104 -9.19 6.19 11.31
N THR A 105 -8.94 7.47 11.62
CA THR A 105 -9.85 8.58 11.35
C THR A 105 -9.73 9.16 9.94
N SER A 106 -8.55 9.10 9.31
CA SER A 106 -8.26 9.77 8.03
C SER A 106 -9.00 9.17 6.84
N HIS A 107 -9.52 7.95 6.98
CA HIS A 107 -10.28 7.26 5.93
C HIS A 107 -11.65 6.76 6.39
N SER A 108 -12.06 7.06 7.62
CA SER A 108 -13.33 6.61 8.17
C SER A 108 -14.25 7.80 8.40
N THR A 109 -15.13 8.06 7.43
CA THR A 109 -16.46 8.50 7.78
C THR A 109 -17.12 7.34 8.54
N GLN A 110 -17.04 7.41 9.87
CA GLN A 110 -17.70 6.52 10.83
C GLN A 110 -17.11 5.10 11.00
N GLY A 111 -16.30 4.93 12.05
CA GLY A 111 -16.32 3.79 12.99
C GLY A 111 -16.24 2.34 12.48
N LYS A 112 -16.06 2.08 11.19
CA LYS A 112 -15.99 0.72 10.66
C LYS A 112 -14.61 0.12 10.93
N PRO A 113 -14.54 -1.14 11.42
CA PRO A 113 -13.27 -1.82 11.67
C PRO A 113 -12.45 -1.88 10.38
N LEU A 114 -11.13 -2.03 10.53
CA LEU A 114 -10.12 -2.13 9.47
C LEU A 114 -10.33 -3.28 8.45
N LYS A 115 -11.51 -3.92 8.46
CA LYS A 115 -11.92 -5.01 7.58
C LYS A 115 -12.71 -4.47 6.40
N GLU A 116 -12.06 -3.57 5.68
CA GLU A 116 -12.27 -3.20 4.28
C GLU A 116 -11.29 -2.06 4.03
N GLN A 117 -10.01 -2.30 4.36
CA GLN A 117 -9.05 -1.83 3.38
C GLN A 117 -9.53 -2.45 2.08
N SER A 118 -9.95 -1.61 1.14
CA SER A 118 -9.67 -1.86 -0.26
C SER A 118 -8.16 -2.08 -0.34
N THR A 119 -7.70 -3.27 0.07
CA THR A 119 -6.58 -3.92 -0.59
C THR A 119 -6.91 -3.67 -2.03
N MET A 120 -6.06 -2.93 -2.74
CA MET A 120 -6.15 -2.81 -4.19
C MET A 120 -6.35 -4.25 -4.67
N THR A 121 -7.61 -4.63 -4.87
CA THR A 121 -8.01 -5.99 -5.19
C THR A 121 -7.24 -6.18 -6.46
N LYS A 122 -6.26 -7.10 -6.46
CA LYS A 122 -5.43 -7.41 -7.63
C LYS A 122 -6.35 -7.24 -8.82
N GLY A 123 -6.19 -6.13 -9.55
CA GLY A 123 -7.14 -5.79 -10.60
C GLY A 123 -7.20 -7.01 -11.50
N ARG A 124 -8.41 -7.42 -11.94
CA ARG A 124 -8.55 -8.58 -12.83
C ARG A 124 -7.43 -8.52 -13.87
N THR A 125 -6.59 -9.55 -13.90
CA THR A 125 -5.51 -9.65 -14.88
C THR A 125 -6.17 -9.85 -16.22
N THR A 126 -6.24 -8.79 -17.02
CA THR A 126 -6.78 -8.89 -18.38
C THR A 126 -5.73 -9.44 -19.32
N THR A 127 -6.10 -10.44 -20.11
CA THR A 127 -5.24 -11.02 -21.14
C THR A 127 -5.11 -10.06 -22.33
N PHE A 128 -4.11 -10.29 -23.18
CA PHE A 128 -3.93 -9.48 -24.39
C PHE A 128 -5.13 -9.60 -25.33
N GLU A 129 -5.65 -10.81 -25.54
CA GLU A 129 -6.85 -11.08 -26.33
C GLU A 129 -8.08 -10.34 -25.78
N GLU A 130 -8.32 -10.38 -24.46
CA GLU A 130 -9.42 -9.63 -23.83
C GLU A 130 -9.32 -8.12 -24.09
N ARG A 131 -8.09 -7.56 -24.09
CA ARG A 131 -7.86 -6.14 -24.38
C ARG A 131 -8.13 -5.81 -25.84
N VAL A 132 -7.70 -6.68 -26.77
CA VAL A 132 -7.93 -6.51 -28.21
C VAL A 132 -9.43 -6.56 -28.49
N GLN A 133 -10.15 -7.55 -27.97
CA GLN A 133 -11.59 -7.68 -28.17
C GLN A 133 -12.36 -6.47 -27.63
N ALA A 134 -12.02 -6.01 -26.42
CA ALA A 134 -12.66 -4.82 -25.83
C ALA A 134 -12.45 -3.55 -26.67
N VAL A 135 -11.27 -3.40 -27.31
CA VAL A 135 -10.98 -2.26 -28.19
C VAL A 135 -11.74 -2.38 -29.51
N MET A 136 -11.78 -3.57 -30.12
CA MET A 136 -12.51 -3.80 -31.37
C MET A 136 -14.01 -3.57 -31.20
N ASP A 137 -14.61 -4.10 -30.14
CA ASP A 137 -16.02 -3.89 -29.82
C ASP A 137 -16.31 -2.41 -29.56
N CYS A 138 -15.36 -1.67 -28.95
CA CYS A 138 -15.50 -0.24 -28.71
C CYS A 138 -15.48 0.57 -30.02
N ILE A 139 -14.63 0.20 -30.99
CA ILE A 139 -14.57 0.86 -32.30
C ILE A 139 -15.83 0.54 -33.11
N GLN A 140 -16.28 -0.72 -33.10
CA GLN A 140 -17.49 -1.16 -33.80
C GLN A 140 -18.76 -0.49 -33.26
N ASN A 141 -18.85 -0.31 -31.94
CA ASN A 141 -20.00 0.31 -31.27
C ASN A 141 -19.90 1.84 -31.15
N ARG A 142 -19.19 2.53 -32.06
CA ARG A 142 -19.05 4.01 -32.10
C ARG A 142 -18.59 4.62 -30.76
N LYS A 143 -17.69 3.97 -30.04
CA LYS A 143 -17.14 4.42 -28.75
C LYS A 143 -18.15 4.43 -27.61
N ASP A 144 -19.12 3.50 -27.59
CA ASP A 144 -19.97 3.25 -26.42
C ASP A 144 -19.19 2.54 -25.29
N TYR A 145 -18.38 3.31 -24.56
CA TYR A 145 -17.59 2.80 -23.45
C TYR A 145 -18.44 2.17 -22.34
N GLN A 146 -19.68 2.63 -22.15
CA GLN A 146 -20.55 2.17 -21.05
C GLN A 146 -21.03 0.73 -21.29
N SER A 147 -21.39 0.40 -22.53
CA SER A 147 -21.75 -0.97 -22.91
C SER A 147 -20.53 -1.91 -22.80
N ILE A 148 -19.37 -1.49 -23.29
CA ILE A 148 -18.14 -2.29 -23.25
C ILE A 148 -17.67 -2.55 -21.81
N MET A 149 -17.79 -1.57 -20.91
CA MET A 149 -17.48 -1.77 -19.48
C MET A 149 -18.29 -2.91 -18.86
N LYS A 150 -19.57 -3.03 -19.21
CA LYS A 150 -20.46 -4.07 -18.67
C LYS A 150 -20.12 -5.44 -19.26
N THR A 151 -19.93 -5.50 -20.58
CA THR A 151 -19.62 -6.75 -21.29
C THR A 151 -18.27 -7.34 -20.89
N HIS A 152 -17.24 -6.51 -20.87
CA HIS A 152 -15.85 -6.95 -20.62
C HIS A 152 -15.46 -6.86 -19.13
N ARG A 153 -16.34 -6.34 -18.27
CA ARG A 153 -16.11 -6.15 -16.82
C ARG A 153 -14.80 -5.43 -16.52
N VAL A 154 -14.49 -4.40 -17.31
CA VAL A 154 -13.28 -3.57 -17.22
C VAL A 154 -13.65 -2.12 -16.96
N SER A 155 -12.74 -1.39 -16.31
CA SER A 155 -12.96 0.01 -15.99
C SER A 155 -12.95 0.88 -17.25
N TYR A 156 -13.74 1.96 -17.23
CA TYR A 156 -13.71 3.02 -18.23
C TYR A 156 -12.27 3.46 -18.56
N GLN A 157 -11.47 3.69 -17.52
CA GLN A 157 -10.10 4.17 -17.66
C GLN A 157 -9.20 3.16 -18.39
N GLN A 158 -9.47 1.86 -18.21
CA GLN A 158 -8.73 0.81 -18.91
C GLN A 158 -9.07 0.83 -20.40
N ILE A 159 -10.36 0.79 -20.75
CA ILE A 159 -10.82 0.81 -22.15
C ILE A 159 -10.32 2.06 -22.86
N TYR A 160 -10.49 3.25 -22.26
CA TYR A 160 -10.02 4.51 -22.84
C TYR A 160 -8.51 4.49 -23.09
N SER A 161 -7.72 3.98 -22.14
CA SER A 161 -6.27 3.87 -22.30
C SER A 161 -5.86 2.88 -23.40
N TRP A 162 -6.62 1.79 -23.59
CA TRP A 162 -6.37 0.79 -24.62
C TRP A 162 -6.73 1.32 -26.00
N VAL A 163 -7.92 1.91 -26.17
CA VAL A 163 -8.35 2.52 -27.43
C VAL A 163 -7.38 3.59 -27.88
N ARG A 164 -6.94 4.48 -26.98
CA ARG A 164 -5.98 5.53 -27.30
C ARG A 164 -4.61 4.99 -27.74
N LYS A 165 -4.15 3.90 -27.12
CA LYS A 165 -2.89 3.23 -27.50
C LYS A 165 -3.01 2.55 -28.85
N PHE A 166 -4.14 1.89 -29.09
CA PHE A 166 -4.45 1.27 -30.37
C PHE A 166 -4.51 2.29 -31.52
N GLU A 167 -5.19 3.42 -31.31
CA GLU A 167 -5.30 4.49 -32.31
C GLU A 167 -3.93 5.10 -32.68
N LYS A 168 -2.97 5.10 -31.74
CA LYS A 168 -1.65 5.72 -31.93
C LYS A 168 -0.61 4.76 -32.51
N ASP A 169 -0.50 3.59 -31.90
CA ASP A 169 0.65 2.68 -32.07
C ASP A 169 0.19 1.26 -32.49
N GLY A 170 -1.10 1.08 -32.81
CA GLY A 170 -1.68 -0.19 -33.29
C GLY A 170 -1.83 -1.28 -32.23
N ILE A 171 -2.06 -2.52 -32.69
CA ILE A 171 -2.31 -3.70 -31.82
C ILE A 171 -1.12 -3.98 -30.88
N ASP A 172 0.11 -3.76 -31.34
CA ASP A 172 1.34 -4.01 -30.57
C ASP A 172 1.45 -3.15 -29.30
N ALA A 173 0.71 -2.03 -29.24
CA ALA A 173 0.66 -1.13 -28.09
C ALA A 173 -0.19 -1.66 -26.93
N LEU A 174 -1.04 -2.66 -27.20
CA LEU A 174 -1.88 -3.34 -26.20
C LEU A 174 -1.13 -4.47 -25.47
N MET A 175 0.04 -4.89 -25.99
CA MET A 175 0.89 -5.89 -25.35
C MET A 175 1.45 -5.37 -24.02
N ASP A 176 1.36 -6.21 -22.98
CA ASP A 176 1.92 -5.89 -21.68
C ASP A 176 3.45 -6.00 -21.72
N ARG A 177 4.14 -4.85 -21.72
CA ARG A 177 5.62 -4.80 -21.67
C ARG A 177 6.16 -4.73 -20.23
N ARG A 178 5.34 -5.03 -19.22
CA ARG A 178 5.77 -5.00 -17.81
C ARG A 178 6.44 -6.33 -17.43
N GLY A 179 7.74 -6.27 -17.18
CA GLY A 179 8.58 -7.40 -16.79
C GLY A 179 9.92 -7.33 -17.51
N ARG A 180 11.04 -7.53 -16.81
CA ARG A 180 12.38 -7.57 -17.43
C ARG A 180 12.38 -8.66 -18.51
N GLN A 181 12.62 -8.29 -19.77
CA GLN A 181 13.05 -9.26 -20.77
C GLN A 181 14.50 -9.65 -20.45
N LYS A 182 14.82 -10.93 -20.55
CA LYS A 182 16.21 -11.40 -20.45
C LYS A 182 17.02 -10.76 -21.59
N PRO A 183 18.25 -10.31 -21.34
CA PRO A 183 19.12 -9.73 -22.38
C PRO A 183 19.38 -10.76 -23.48
N VAL A 184 19.48 -10.27 -24.72
CA VAL A 184 19.54 -11.06 -25.96
C VAL A 184 20.81 -11.92 -26.05
N GLU A 185 21.84 -11.63 -25.23
CA GLU A 185 23.13 -12.32 -25.26
C GLU A 185 23.12 -13.77 -24.71
N GLU A 186 22.07 -14.23 -24.02
CA GLU A 186 21.99 -15.60 -23.47
C GLU A 186 21.09 -16.58 -24.26
N LEU A 187 20.63 -16.21 -25.47
CA LEU A 187 19.74 -17.10 -26.24
C LEU A 187 20.50 -18.15 -27.05
N THR A 188 20.29 -19.41 -26.72
CA THR A 188 20.56 -20.58 -27.56
C THR A 188 19.73 -20.56 -28.85
N ASP A 189 20.26 -21.09 -29.96
CA ASP A 189 19.62 -21.01 -31.29
C ASP A 189 18.21 -21.64 -31.33
N THR A 190 17.95 -22.62 -30.46
CA THR A 190 16.62 -23.21 -30.26
C THR A 190 15.61 -22.21 -29.71
N ASP A 191 16.04 -21.31 -28.84
CA ASP A 191 15.17 -20.29 -28.22
C ASP A 191 14.87 -19.15 -29.20
N ARG A 192 15.84 -18.84 -30.07
CA ARG A 192 15.63 -17.89 -31.19
C ARG A 192 14.58 -18.45 -32.16
N LEU A 193 14.73 -19.72 -32.55
CA LEU A 193 13.77 -20.39 -33.42
C LEU A 193 12.37 -20.49 -32.78
N ALA A 194 12.26 -20.74 -31.48
CA ALA A 194 10.98 -20.76 -30.78
C ALA A 194 10.32 -19.37 -30.71
N LEU A 195 11.10 -18.31 -30.54
CA LEU A 195 10.61 -16.93 -30.61
C LEU A 195 10.16 -16.56 -32.01
N ASP A 196 10.90 -16.97 -33.03
CA ASP A 196 10.56 -16.71 -34.43
C ASP A 196 9.31 -17.49 -34.86
N LEU A 197 9.16 -18.76 -34.46
CA LEU A 197 7.93 -19.52 -34.68
C LEU A 197 6.73 -18.84 -34.02
N LYS A 198 6.87 -18.41 -32.77
CA LYS A 198 5.81 -17.70 -32.04
C LYS A 198 5.48 -16.35 -32.67
N ARG A 199 6.46 -15.69 -33.27
CA ARG A 199 6.28 -14.42 -34.00
C ARG A 199 5.55 -14.66 -35.33
N LEU A 200 5.95 -15.70 -36.06
CA LEU A 200 5.33 -16.11 -37.32
C LEU A 200 3.88 -16.58 -37.12
N GLU A 201 3.59 -17.34 -36.07
CA GLU A 201 2.23 -17.77 -35.72
C GLU A 201 1.32 -16.57 -35.46
N LYS A 202 1.79 -15.59 -34.69
CA LYS A 202 1.06 -14.34 -34.42
C LYS A 202 0.80 -13.52 -35.68
N GLU A 203 1.80 -13.42 -36.56
CA GLU A 203 1.62 -12.71 -37.84
C GLU A 203 0.66 -13.47 -38.77
N ASN A 204 0.68 -14.81 -38.76
CA ASN A 204 -0.27 -15.62 -39.52
C ASN A 204 -1.69 -15.45 -39.00
N GLU A 205 -1.88 -15.42 -37.68
CA GLU A 205 -3.17 -15.17 -37.05
C GLU A 205 -3.69 -13.76 -37.35
N ARG A 206 -2.79 -12.76 -37.34
CA ARG A 206 -3.10 -11.40 -37.79
C ARG A 206 -3.55 -11.37 -39.26
N LEU A 207 -2.81 -12.00 -40.16
CA LEU A 207 -3.14 -12.06 -41.58
C LEU A 207 -4.44 -12.82 -41.84
N ARG A 208 -4.78 -13.82 -41.01
CA ARG A 208 -6.09 -14.49 -41.04
C ARG A 208 -7.21 -13.53 -40.64
N MET A 209 -7.05 -12.79 -39.55
CA MET A 209 -8.05 -11.79 -39.14
C MET A 209 -8.21 -10.67 -40.16
N GLU A 210 -7.11 -10.22 -40.79
CA GLU A 210 -7.12 -9.22 -41.85
C GLU A 210 -7.78 -9.76 -43.13
N ASN A 211 -7.50 -11.01 -43.52
CA ASN A 211 -8.18 -11.67 -44.63
C ASN A 211 -9.67 -11.90 -44.34
N ASP A 212 -10.03 -12.32 -43.14
CA ASP A 212 -11.43 -12.49 -42.74
C ASP A 212 -12.17 -11.15 -42.77
N PHE A 213 -11.52 -10.07 -42.36
CA PHE A 213 -12.02 -8.71 -42.52
C PHE A 213 -12.23 -8.36 -44.00
N TYR A 214 -11.24 -8.57 -44.87
CA TYR A 214 -11.41 -8.28 -46.30
C TYR A 214 -12.48 -9.17 -46.94
N MET A 215 -12.57 -10.45 -46.60
CA MET A 215 -13.58 -11.38 -47.11
C MET A 215 -15.00 -10.98 -46.69
N ALA A 216 -15.19 -10.57 -45.43
CA ALA A 216 -16.49 -10.08 -44.94
C ALA A 216 -16.96 -8.79 -45.61
N HIS A 217 -16.02 -7.97 -46.11
CA HIS A 217 -16.30 -6.66 -46.70
C HIS A 217 -16.23 -6.62 -48.24
N THR A 218 -15.67 -7.63 -48.90
CA THR A 218 -15.49 -7.65 -50.37
C THR A 218 -16.36 -8.66 -51.11
N VAL A 219 -16.87 -9.71 -50.45
CA VAL A 219 -17.78 -10.66 -51.12
C VAL A 219 -19.20 -10.09 -51.09
N PRO A 220 -19.78 -9.64 -52.22
CA PRO A 220 -21.19 -9.28 -52.24
C PRO A 220 -21.98 -10.55 -51.96
N LYS A 221 -22.85 -10.52 -50.93
CA LYS A 221 -23.88 -11.54 -50.74
C LYS A 221 -24.62 -11.68 -52.07
N ARG A 222 -24.31 -12.73 -52.85
CA ARG A 222 -25.15 -13.15 -53.96
C ARG A 222 -26.48 -13.54 -53.33
N ARG A 223 -27.43 -12.60 -53.34
CA ARG A 223 -28.84 -12.87 -53.10
C ARG A 223 -29.28 -13.82 -54.21
N PHE A 224 -29.52 -15.08 -53.85
CA PHE A 224 -30.48 -15.94 -54.55
C PHE A 224 -31.79 -15.86 -53.77
#